data_AF-A0A3D1V2N9-F1
#
_entry.id   AF-A0A3D1V2N9-F1
#
_cell.length_a   1.000
_cell.length_b   1.000
_cell.length_c   1.000
_cell.angle_alpha   90.00
_cell.angle_beta   90.00
_cell.angle_gamma   90.00
#
_symmetry.space_group_name_H-M   'P 1'
#
loop_
_entity.id
_entity.type
_entity.pdbx_description
1 polymer ?
#
loop_
_entity_poly.entity_id
_entity_poly.type
_entity_poly.pdbx_seq_one_letter_code
_entity_poly.pdbx_strand_id
1 'polypeptide(L)'
;MNETATNAPGGTRTVRYFEKSRMEIATDPAADPSSIWYITNGLLAKELVTGQLQTGASTFEPRKPAQVNVAGDPDDTTGPTYASFLSHLADPPLAGGAAITQRIDRAGVVHNDPAFANHGVTAAERLTVPGIDHQVASVFWEFMRSGGLVYEDGRYRDAALFPNPYYATGYPISEAYWADVRVGNTPKVVLVQVFERRVLTWTPDNAPGWRVEAGNVGSHYYQWRYGAAPPAGAPQIELPAVPDSPFMDDLEAELHGMVNGWAGQNAVSVTDLQTGRTISVGGDRQQPAACTIKVFIMVAIAEDISAGKYTTADVEDLVQSAMGPSNTGPARELIRIAGGGDINAGIHRINQIMQRVGMRDSILRHPPDYWGDYGYGDGDNYLTADDMNRGLEAIWEGRSGLSDWGRDYVLWSMTLAIPGQQYSLGGPLPDDTVLYHKIGLVYAPYDTWNDAGIVVFNRGGREYAYAISYLGSWGGNWLDAYYHGAEVSAVTWAAFSGEYR
;
A
#
# COMPACT_ATOMS: atom_id res chain seq x y z
N MET A 1 21.96 -4.33 12.89
CA MET A 1 23.20 -4.18 13.69
C MET A 1 23.04 -2.99 14.62
N ASN A 2 23.91 -2.83 15.61
CA ASN A 2 23.89 -1.66 16.51
C ASN A 2 25.12 -0.78 16.26
N GLU A 3 24.92 0.54 16.28
CA GLU A 3 25.97 1.55 16.16
C GLU A 3 26.00 2.41 17.41
N THR A 4 27.17 2.98 17.74
CA THR A 4 27.31 3.90 18.89
C THR A 4 26.38 5.11 18.75
N ALA A 5 25.63 5.37 19.81
CA ALA A 5 24.78 6.53 20.00
C ALA A 5 24.81 6.89 21.49
N THR A 6 25.76 7.72 21.91
CA THR A 6 26.08 7.97 23.34
C THR A 6 24.89 8.42 24.17
N ASN A 7 23.90 9.07 23.54
CA ASN A 7 22.72 9.62 24.21
C ASN A 7 21.48 8.70 24.11
N ALA A 8 21.59 7.55 23.43
CA ALA A 8 20.51 6.59 23.27
C ALA A 8 20.46 5.60 24.45
N PRO A 9 19.29 4.98 24.73
CA PRO A 9 19.20 3.86 25.66
C PRO A 9 20.24 2.78 25.33
N GLY A 10 21.05 2.38 26.32
CA GLY A 10 22.13 1.41 26.12
C GLY A 10 23.32 1.92 25.30
N GLY A 11 23.41 3.22 25.01
CA GLY A 11 24.53 3.84 24.30
C GLY A 11 24.64 3.47 22.82
N THR A 12 23.58 2.89 22.25
CA THR A 12 23.56 2.43 20.86
C THR A 12 22.23 2.73 20.17
N ARG A 13 22.28 2.78 18.84
CA ARG A 13 21.11 2.86 17.96
C ARG A 13 21.03 1.60 17.10
N THR A 14 19.82 1.11 16.88
CA THR A 14 19.59 -0.01 15.97
C THR A 14 19.49 0.51 14.54
N VAL A 15 20.30 -0.09 13.65
CA VAL A 15 20.37 0.29 12.25
C VAL A 15 20.26 -0.91 11.32
N ARG A 16 19.81 -0.63 10.10
CA ARG A 16 19.77 -1.58 8.99
C ARG A 16 20.33 -0.94 7.73
N TYR A 17 21.28 -1.60 7.10
CA TYR A 17 21.89 -1.15 5.84
C TYR A 17 21.17 -1.76 4.64
N PHE A 18 21.04 -0.93 3.62
CA PHE A 18 20.63 -1.25 2.26
C PHE A 18 21.69 -0.69 1.31
N GLU A 19 21.68 -1.08 0.04
CA GLU A 19 22.66 -0.53 -0.93
C GLU A 19 22.54 1.00 -1.05
N LYS A 20 21.30 1.50 -1.07
CA LYS A 20 20.98 2.93 -1.28
C LYS A 20 20.66 3.69 0.00
N SER A 21 20.81 3.08 1.19
CA SER A 21 20.53 3.75 2.47
C SER A 21 21.06 3.00 3.71
N ARG A 22 21.02 3.67 4.86
CA ARG A 22 21.01 3.06 6.20
C ARG A 22 19.81 3.63 6.94
N MET A 23 18.90 2.77 7.38
CA MET A 23 17.76 3.18 8.19
C MET A 23 18.05 2.97 9.68
N GLU A 24 17.46 3.81 10.52
CA GLU A 24 17.62 3.78 11.97
C GLU A 24 16.30 4.11 12.68
N ILE A 25 16.12 3.50 13.86
CA ILE A 25 15.00 3.79 14.75
C ILE A 25 15.35 5.03 15.59
N ALA A 26 14.36 5.88 15.84
CA ALA A 26 14.49 7.03 16.74
C ALA A 26 15.03 6.59 18.10
N THR A 27 16.07 7.27 18.57
CA THR A 27 16.73 6.94 19.85
C THR A 27 16.06 7.58 21.07
N ASP A 28 15.17 8.55 20.85
CA ASP A 28 14.35 9.14 21.91
C ASP A 28 13.25 8.16 22.33
N PRO A 29 13.22 7.68 23.58
CA PRO A 29 12.17 6.78 24.07
C PRO A 29 10.76 7.37 24.02
N ALA A 30 10.62 8.70 23.96
CA ALA A 30 9.34 9.38 23.84
C ALA A 30 8.90 9.59 22.38
N ALA A 31 9.68 9.14 21.40
CA ALA A 31 9.32 9.24 19.99
C ALA A 31 8.04 8.43 19.70
N ASP A 32 7.07 9.07 19.05
CA ASP A 32 5.82 8.46 18.63
C ASP A 32 6.08 7.40 17.54
N PRO A 33 5.80 6.10 17.79
CA PRO A 33 6.00 5.04 16.82
C PRO A 33 5.13 5.18 15.55
N SER A 34 4.05 5.96 15.61
CA SER A 34 3.18 6.22 14.46
C SER A 34 3.68 7.36 13.56
N SER A 35 4.68 8.13 14.03
CA SER A 35 5.29 9.19 13.24
C SER A 35 6.07 8.61 12.08
N ILE A 36 5.94 9.21 10.90
CA ILE A 36 6.79 8.89 9.74
C ILE A 36 8.28 9.03 10.08
N TRP A 37 8.63 9.85 11.08
CA TRP A 37 10.02 10.09 11.51
C TRP A 37 10.50 9.13 12.60
N TYR A 38 9.72 8.13 13.00
CA TYR A 38 10.16 7.11 13.94
C TYR A 38 11.26 6.23 13.36
N ILE A 39 11.19 5.94 12.06
CA ILE A 39 12.27 5.32 11.29
C ILE A 39 12.78 6.36 10.29
N THR A 40 14.08 6.61 10.28
CA THR A 40 14.68 7.59 9.36
C THR A 40 15.82 6.99 8.55
N ASN A 41 16.15 7.63 7.43
CA ASN A 41 17.42 7.37 6.76
C ASN A 41 18.51 8.21 7.47
N GLY A 42 19.66 7.61 7.76
CA GLY A 42 20.78 8.30 8.42
C GLY A 42 21.34 9.43 7.57
N LEU A 43 22.10 10.35 8.19
CA LEU A 43 22.71 11.53 7.56
C LEU A 43 23.92 11.18 6.66
N LEU A 44 23.84 10.09 5.92
CA LEU A 44 24.99 9.41 5.33
C LEU A 44 25.78 10.30 4.38
N ALA A 45 25.10 10.99 3.46
CA ALA A 45 25.74 11.86 2.49
C ALA A 45 26.41 13.06 3.19
N LYS A 46 25.75 13.67 4.17
CA LYS A 46 26.34 14.75 5.00
C LYS A 46 27.58 14.30 5.73
N GLU A 47 27.56 13.15 6.37
CA GLU A 47 28.70 12.59 7.09
C GLU A 47 29.86 12.23 6.14
N LEU A 48 29.56 11.71 4.93
CA LEU A 48 30.56 11.42 3.90
C LEU A 48 31.24 12.69 3.36
N VAL A 49 30.48 13.76 3.13
CA VAL A 49 31.03 15.05 2.67
C VAL A 49 31.85 15.72 3.77
N THR A 50 31.31 15.79 4.99
CA THR A 50 31.93 16.55 6.09
C THR A 50 33.02 15.78 6.83
N GLY A 51 33.03 14.45 6.73
CA GLY A 51 33.84 13.59 7.57
C GLY A 51 33.41 13.57 9.04
N GLN A 52 32.21 14.06 9.39
CA GLN A 52 31.74 14.13 10.78
C GLN A 52 30.83 12.93 11.09
N LEU A 53 31.40 11.83 11.58
CA LEU A 53 30.63 10.64 11.91
C LEU A 53 29.73 10.88 13.13
N GLN A 54 28.41 10.73 13.01
CA GLN A 54 27.51 10.98 14.14
C GLN A 54 27.55 9.81 15.14
N THR A 55 27.95 10.10 16.38
CA THR A 55 28.03 9.13 17.49
C THR A 55 27.09 9.43 18.64
N GLY A 56 26.30 10.50 18.54
CA GLY A 56 25.22 10.89 19.46
C GLY A 56 24.38 12.01 18.84
N ALA A 57 23.31 12.45 19.51
CA ALA A 57 22.37 13.44 18.94
C ALA A 57 23.07 14.72 18.43
N SER A 58 24.08 15.18 19.17
CA SER A 58 24.91 16.34 18.83
C SER A 58 26.41 16.04 18.98
N THR A 59 26.80 14.77 18.93
CA THR A 59 28.18 14.30 19.14
C THR A 59 28.70 13.70 17.85
N PHE A 60 29.89 14.13 17.43
CA PHE A 60 30.51 13.74 16.17
C PHE A 60 31.96 13.31 16.38
N GLU A 61 32.37 12.26 15.67
CA GLU A 61 33.76 11.80 15.54
C GLU A 61 34.34 12.32 14.22
N PRO A 62 35.42 13.11 14.24
CA PRO A 62 36.04 13.60 13.02
C PRO A 62 36.79 12.48 12.28
N ARG A 63 36.58 12.42 10.97
CA ARG A 63 37.24 11.53 10.01
C ARG A 63 37.61 12.31 8.75
N LYS A 64 38.35 11.66 7.85
CA LYS A 64 38.60 12.23 6.53
C LYS A 64 37.30 12.19 5.70
N PRO A 65 36.93 13.29 5.03
CA PRO A 65 35.92 13.29 3.99
C PRO A 65 36.12 12.16 2.98
N ALA A 66 35.04 11.56 2.53
CA ALA A 66 35.08 10.36 1.71
C ALA A 66 35.58 10.67 0.29
N GLN A 67 36.61 9.93 -0.14
CA GLN A 67 37.15 9.97 -1.52
C GLN A 67 36.40 9.03 -2.47
N VAL A 68 35.23 8.54 -2.06
CA VAL A 68 34.37 7.68 -2.87
C VAL A 68 33.64 8.56 -3.88
N ASN A 69 33.54 8.10 -5.13
CA ASN A 69 32.80 8.79 -6.18
C ASN A 69 31.34 8.98 -5.75
N VAL A 70 30.83 10.19 -5.95
CA VAL A 70 29.46 10.54 -5.56
C VAL A 70 28.43 9.86 -6.47
N ALA A 71 28.84 9.60 -7.73
CA ALA A 71 28.09 8.94 -8.78
C ALA A 71 29.06 8.25 -9.76
N GLY A 72 28.54 7.29 -10.52
CA GLY A 72 29.32 6.56 -11.52
C GLY A 72 30.13 5.39 -10.98
N ASP A 73 31.05 4.92 -11.81
CA ASP A 73 31.86 3.73 -11.60
C ASP A 73 32.82 3.93 -10.41
N PRO A 74 33.02 2.93 -9.55
CA PRO A 74 33.89 3.06 -8.37
C PRO A 74 35.35 3.40 -8.67
N ASP A 75 35.84 3.04 -9.87
CA ASP A 75 37.21 3.26 -10.33
C ASP A 75 37.34 4.50 -11.24
N ASP A 76 36.30 5.32 -11.38
CA ASP A 76 36.37 6.59 -12.10
C ASP A 76 37.31 7.57 -11.38
N THR A 77 38.33 8.05 -12.10
CA THR A 77 39.33 9.00 -11.62
C THR A 77 39.02 10.44 -11.99
N THR A 78 37.92 10.68 -12.70
CA THR A 78 37.52 11.99 -13.24
C THR A 78 36.30 12.59 -12.56
N GLY A 79 35.36 11.76 -12.10
CA GLY A 79 34.16 12.22 -11.41
C GLY A 79 34.42 12.80 -10.02
N PRO A 80 33.50 13.66 -9.52
CA PRO A 80 33.56 14.19 -8.18
C PRO A 80 33.31 13.11 -7.12
N THR A 81 33.97 13.30 -5.98
CA THR A 81 33.80 12.49 -4.77
C THR A 81 32.92 13.23 -3.78
N TYR A 82 32.48 12.57 -2.70
CA TYR A 82 31.84 13.30 -1.59
C TYR A 82 32.73 14.43 -1.05
N ALA A 83 34.04 14.22 -0.95
CA ALA A 83 34.98 15.24 -0.49
C ALA A 83 35.04 16.47 -1.42
N SER A 84 34.70 16.33 -2.71
CA SER A 84 34.67 17.43 -3.67
C SER A 84 33.62 18.49 -3.30
N PHE A 85 32.59 18.15 -2.52
CA PHE A 85 31.50 19.06 -2.14
C PHE A 85 31.76 19.79 -0.81
N LEU A 86 32.83 19.48 -0.07
CA LEU A 86 33.06 20.03 1.27
C LEU A 86 33.14 21.56 1.27
N SER A 87 33.75 22.15 0.25
CA SER A 87 33.88 23.60 0.08
C SER A 87 32.59 24.29 -0.37
N HIS A 88 31.54 23.54 -0.70
CA HIS A 88 30.32 24.03 -1.35
C HIS A 88 29.08 24.00 -0.44
N LEU A 89 29.26 23.64 0.84
CA LEU A 89 28.19 23.59 1.83
C LEU A 89 27.60 24.97 2.20
N ALA A 90 28.28 26.06 1.79
CA ALA A 90 27.88 27.44 2.07
C ALA A 90 27.74 28.28 0.79
N ASP A 91 27.73 27.63 -0.38
CA ASP A 91 27.52 28.34 -1.64
C ASP A 91 26.13 28.99 -1.66
N PRO A 92 26.02 30.24 -2.13
CA PRO A 92 24.76 30.95 -2.12
C PRO A 92 23.76 30.31 -3.10
N PRO A 93 22.48 30.21 -2.72
CA PRO A 93 21.47 29.65 -3.59
C PRO A 93 21.26 30.51 -4.84
N LEU A 94 21.03 29.86 -5.97
CA LEU A 94 20.60 30.56 -7.18
C LEU A 94 19.23 31.24 -6.98
N ALA A 95 18.96 32.28 -7.76
CA ALA A 95 17.63 32.87 -7.81
C ALA A 95 16.60 31.83 -8.30
N GLY A 96 15.39 31.84 -7.74
CA GLY A 96 14.32 30.94 -8.16
C GLY A 96 14.04 31.07 -9.66
N GLY A 97 13.99 29.94 -10.37
CA GLY A 97 13.81 29.87 -11.81
C GLY A 97 15.09 30.09 -12.64
N ALA A 98 16.23 30.41 -12.03
CA ALA A 98 17.49 30.54 -12.76
C ALA A 98 17.95 29.18 -13.31
N ALA A 99 18.53 29.20 -14.52
CA ALA A 99 19.13 28.01 -15.12
C ALA A 99 20.35 27.54 -14.30
N ILE A 100 20.46 26.23 -14.11
CA ILE A 100 21.60 25.62 -13.42
C ILE A 100 22.66 25.28 -14.47
N THR A 101 23.76 26.03 -14.46
CA THR A 101 24.85 25.95 -15.44
C THR A 101 26.22 25.71 -14.79
N GLN A 102 26.24 25.58 -13.47
CA GLN A 102 27.45 25.35 -12.69
C GLN A 102 27.86 23.89 -12.83
N ARG A 103 29.14 23.66 -13.12
CA ARG A 103 29.79 22.35 -13.17
C ARG A 103 30.77 22.22 -12.02
N ILE A 104 30.91 21.03 -11.44
CA ILE A 104 31.93 20.72 -10.44
C ILE A 104 32.87 19.64 -10.98
N ASP A 105 34.18 19.83 -10.81
CA ASP A 105 35.18 18.82 -11.14
C ASP A 105 35.56 17.96 -9.92
N ARG A 106 36.44 16.97 -10.13
CA ARG A 106 36.93 16.11 -9.03
C ARG A 106 37.64 16.87 -7.92
N ALA A 107 38.33 17.96 -8.24
CA ALA A 107 39.04 18.78 -7.26
C ALA A 107 38.08 19.68 -6.44
N GLY A 108 36.78 19.70 -6.77
CA GLY A 108 35.81 20.62 -6.16
C GLY A 108 35.94 22.03 -6.73
N VAL A 109 36.44 22.19 -7.95
CA VAL A 109 36.42 23.49 -8.62
C VAL A 109 35.11 23.63 -9.38
N VAL A 110 34.39 24.71 -9.10
CA VAL A 110 33.14 25.03 -9.79
C VAL A 110 33.39 25.99 -10.95
N HIS A 111 32.89 25.63 -12.12
CA HIS A 111 32.93 26.43 -13.34
C HIS A 111 31.53 26.71 -13.85
N ASN A 112 31.30 27.89 -14.41
CA ASN A 112 30.05 28.16 -15.09
C ASN A 112 30.16 27.78 -16.58
N ASP A 113 29.23 26.96 -17.06
CA ASP A 113 29.16 26.55 -18.46
C ASP A 113 27.74 26.79 -19.00
N PRO A 114 27.52 27.93 -19.67
CA PRO A 114 26.20 28.34 -20.16
C PRO A 114 25.54 27.34 -21.12
N ALA A 115 26.30 26.44 -21.75
CA ALA A 115 25.74 25.44 -22.66
C ALA A 115 24.76 24.49 -21.95
N PHE A 116 24.91 24.28 -20.64
CA PHE A 116 24.02 23.44 -19.86
C PHE A 116 22.60 23.99 -19.68
N ALA A 117 22.39 25.28 -19.96
CA ALA A 117 21.04 25.85 -19.98
C ALA A 117 20.12 25.13 -21.00
N ASN A 118 20.69 24.51 -22.03
CA ASN A 118 19.95 23.74 -23.03
C ASN A 118 19.26 22.48 -22.46
N HIS A 119 19.66 22.01 -21.28
CA HIS A 119 18.97 20.90 -20.61
C HIS A 119 17.72 21.32 -19.85
N GLY A 120 17.45 22.63 -19.72
CA GLY A 120 16.22 23.15 -19.11
C GLY A 120 16.10 22.93 -17.60
N VAL A 121 17.19 22.60 -16.90
CA VAL A 121 17.18 22.43 -15.44
C VAL A 121 17.30 23.80 -14.76
N THR A 122 16.43 24.07 -13.80
CA THR A 122 16.37 25.35 -13.07
C THR A 122 16.38 25.15 -11.55
N ALA A 123 16.71 26.18 -10.79
CA ALA A 123 16.48 26.23 -9.35
C ALA A 123 14.96 26.33 -9.08
N ALA A 124 14.38 25.40 -8.32
CA ALA A 124 12.93 25.26 -8.22
C ALA A 124 12.34 25.42 -6.81
N GLU A 125 13.07 25.04 -5.77
CA GLU A 125 12.59 25.09 -4.40
C GLU A 125 13.71 25.54 -3.46
N ARG A 126 13.53 26.71 -2.83
CA ARG A 126 14.49 27.22 -1.85
C ARG A 126 14.11 26.75 -0.46
N LEU A 127 14.98 25.98 0.17
CA LEU A 127 14.84 25.60 1.56
C LEU A 127 15.76 26.48 2.44
N THR A 128 15.16 27.19 3.38
CA THR A 128 15.89 27.96 4.39
C THR A 128 15.50 27.50 5.80
N VAL A 129 16.43 26.85 6.49
CA VAL A 129 16.34 26.45 7.90
C VAL A 129 17.68 26.77 8.60
N PRO A 130 17.79 26.78 9.95
CA PRO A 130 19.05 27.10 10.59
C PRO A 130 20.23 26.26 10.07
N GLY A 131 21.22 26.92 9.47
CA GLY A 131 22.41 26.29 8.90
C GLY A 131 22.26 25.72 7.48
N ILE A 132 21.09 25.86 6.83
CA ILE A 132 20.83 25.41 5.46
C ILE A 132 20.09 26.51 4.70
N ASP A 133 20.64 26.93 3.57
CA ASP A 133 19.99 27.85 2.63
C ASP A 133 20.36 27.47 1.19
N HIS A 134 19.59 26.56 0.60
CA HIS A 134 19.91 25.97 -0.71
C HIS A 134 18.69 25.86 -1.61
N GLN A 135 18.93 25.80 -2.93
CA GLN A 135 17.92 25.47 -3.93
C GLN A 135 17.93 23.98 -4.27
N VAL A 136 16.77 23.36 -4.38
CA VAL A 136 16.59 22.06 -5.03
C VAL A 136 16.42 22.27 -6.53
N ALA A 137 17.16 21.50 -7.34
CA ALA A 137 16.98 21.54 -8.79
C ALA A 137 15.60 21.03 -9.21
N SER A 138 15.04 21.61 -10.27
CA SER A 138 13.68 21.33 -10.77
C SER A 138 13.39 19.84 -10.95
N VAL A 139 14.32 19.13 -11.59
CA VAL A 139 14.20 17.69 -11.87
C VAL A 139 14.18 16.84 -10.60
N PHE A 140 14.91 17.27 -9.55
CA PHE A 140 14.91 16.58 -8.25
C PHE A 140 13.67 16.92 -7.44
N TRP A 141 13.22 18.18 -7.48
CA TRP A 141 12.01 18.60 -6.79
C TRP A 141 10.75 17.97 -7.37
N GLU A 142 10.71 17.77 -8.69
CA GLU A 142 9.66 17.01 -9.37
C GLU A 142 9.64 15.55 -8.90
N PHE A 143 10.80 14.88 -8.91
CA PHE A 143 10.92 13.50 -8.43
C PHE A 143 10.56 13.34 -6.94
N MET A 144 11.02 14.23 -6.07
CA MET A 144 10.71 14.17 -4.63
C MET A 144 9.22 14.38 -4.33
N ARG A 145 8.46 14.93 -5.27
CA ARG A 145 7.00 15.14 -5.15
C ARG A 145 6.18 14.24 -6.07
N SER A 146 6.82 13.35 -6.83
CA SER A 146 6.12 12.46 -7.74
C SER A 146 5.28 11.44 -6.97
N GLY A 147 4.29 10.88 -7.65
CA GLY A 147 3.54 9.72 -7.20
C GLY A 147 3.40 8.70 -8.32
N GLY A 148 2.85 7.55 -7.98
CA GLY A 148 2.60 6.43 -8.87
C GLY A 148 2.39 5.18 -8.05
N LEU A 149 2.56 4.03 -8.69
CA LEU A 149 2.39 2.74 -8.03
C LEU A 149 3.47 2.54 -6.96
N VAL A 150 3.05 2.51 -5.70
CA VAL A 150 3.89 2.20 -4.53
C VAL A 150 3.42 0.90 -3.88
N TYR A 151 4.34 0.20 -3.22
CA TYR A 151 4.00 -0.94 -2.38
C TYR A 151 4.01 -0.52 -0.91
N GLU A 152 2.85 -0.54 -0.28
CA GLU A 152 2.65 -0.10 1.10
C GLU A 152 1.57 -0.97 1.74
N ASP A 153 1.75 -1.34 3.01
CA ASP A 153 0.80 -2.18 3.76
C ASP A 153 0.42 -3.50 3.06
N GLY A 154 1.35 -4.07 2.30
CA GLY A 154 1.19 -5.39 1.67
C GLY A 154 0.56 -5.38 0.26
N ARG A 155 0.30 -4.22 -0.34
CA ARG A 155 -0.28 -4.13 -1.70
C ARG A 155 0.29 -3.00 -2.53
N TYR A 156 0.05 -3.08 -3.82
CA TYR A 156 0.29 -1.96 -4.72
C TYR A 156 -0.86 -0.96 -4.68
N ARG A 157 -0.53 0.33 -4.67
CA ARG A 157 -1.51 1.43 -4.83
C ARG A 157 -0.87 2.64 -5.46
N ASP A 158 -1.66 3.47 -6.12
CA ASP A 158 -1.19 4.80 -6.49
C ASP A 158 -1.10 5.70 -5.25
N ALA A 159 0.10 6.20 -4.94
CA ALA A 159 0.32 7.16 -3.87
C ALA A 159 1.52 8.06 -4.17
N ALA A 160 1.77 9.03 -3.27
CA ALA A 160 3.01 9.81 -3.31
C ALA A 160 4.21 8.88 -3.08
N LEU A 161 5.30 9.08 -3.83
CA LEU A 161 6.53 8.29 -3.70
C LEU A 161 7.15 8.43 -2.31
N PHE A 162 7.02 9.63 -1.71
CA PHE A 162 7.44 9.90 -0.34
C PHE A 162 6.31 10.56 0.45
N PRO A 163 6.06 10.16 1.71
CA PRO A 163 5.05 10.80 2.55
C PRO A 163 5.39 12.26 2.87
N ASN A 164 6.68 12.60 2.80
CA ASN A 164 7.19 13.96 2.79
C ASN A 164 8.31 14.05 1.75
N PRO A 165 8.42 15.11 0.93
CA PRO A 165 9.45 15.21 -0.11
C PRO A 165 10.89 15.03 0.40
N TYR A 166 11.17 15.40 1.65
CA TYR A 166 12.48 15.30 2.28
C TYR A 166 12.69 14.01 3.09
N TYR A 167 11.71 13.10 3.12
CA TYR A 167 11.78 11.90 3.96
C TYR A 167 12.98 11.00 3.61
N ALA A 168 13.16 10.70 2.32
CA ALA A 168 14.22 9.80 1.87
C ALA A 168 15.57 10.50 1.72
N THR A 169 15.60 11.75 1.23
CA THR A 169 16.81 12.49 0.88
C THR A 169 17.35 13.36 2.00
N GLY A 170 16.48 13.84 2.90
CA GLY A 170 16.79 14.96 3.79
C GLY A 170 16.90 16.29 3.06
N TYR A 171 17.40 17.31 3.75
CA TYR A 171 17.51 18.65 3.19
C TYR A 171 18.70 18.77 2.24
N PRO A 172 18.64 19.62 1.20
CA PRO A 172 19.81 19.92 0.36
C PRO A 172 20.94 20.51 1.21
N ILE A 173 22.18 20.07 0.98
CA ILE A 173 23.39 20.61 1.62
C ILE A 173 24.38 21.19 0.60
N SER A 174 23.96 21.28 -0.65
CA SER A 174 24.72 21.84 -1.77
C SER A 174 23.74 22.32 -2.83
N GLU A 175 24.16 23.28 -3.64
CA GLU A 175 23.50 23.54 -4.93
C GLU A 175 23.70 22.35 -5.87
N ALA A 176 22.88 22.28 -6.92
CA ALA A 176 23.06 21.24 -7.94
C ALA A 176 24.17 21.64 -8.93
N TYR A 177 25.04 20.68 -9.24
CA TYR A 177 26.17 20.87 -10.13
C TYR A 177 26.18 19.81 -11.22
N TRP A 178 26.49 20.22 -12.45
CA TRP A 178 26.82 19.29 -13.52
C TRP A 178 28.20 18.67 -13.31
N ALA A 179 28.37 17.41 -13.66
CA ALA A 179 29.63 16.71 -13.53
C ALA A 179 29.81 15.71 -14.67
N ASP A 180 31.05 15.52 -15.10
CA ASP A 180 31.43 14.39 -15.93
C ASP A 180 31.71 13.20 -15.01
N VAL A 181 31.07 12.07 -15.30
CA VAL A 181 31.28 10.80 -14.59
C VAL A 181 31.39 9.67 -15.61
N ARG A 182 31.94 8.53 -15.19
CA ARG A 182 31.90 7.29 -15.98
C ARG A 182 30.81 6.37 -15.44
N VAL A 183 29.92 5.88 -16.28
CA VAL A 183 28.87 4.91 -15.92
C VAL A 183 28.96 3.73 -16.87
N GLY A 184 29.24 2.53 -16.35
CA GLY A 184 29.40 1.33 -17.18
C GLY A 184 30.50 1.50 -18.22
N ASN A 185 31.65 2.04 -17.80
CA ASN A 185 32.78 2.42 -18.66
C ASN A 185 32.52 3.51 -19.70
N THR A 186 31.36 4.16 -19.68
CA THR A 186 30.98 5.20 -20.65
C THR A 186 30.96 6.57 -19.99
N PRO A 187 31.66 7.59 -20.53
CA PRO A 187 31.53 8.96 -20.05
C PRO A 187 30.08 9.45 -20.19
N LYS A 188 29.56 10.03 -19.12
CA LYS A 188 28.24 10.66 -19.06
C LYS A 188 28.33 12.00 -18.36
N VAL A 189 27.51 12.93 -18.81
CA VAL A 189 27.26 14.16 -18.07
C VAL A 189 26.03 13.97 -17.21
N VAL A 190 26.16 14.26 -15.92
CA VAL A 190 25.10 14.10 -14.93
C VAL A 190 24.97 15.38 -14.11
N LEU A 191 23.74 15.75 -13.78
CA LEU A 191 23.50 16.73 -12.71
C LEU A 191 23.56 15.98 -11.38
N VAL A 192 24.25 16.52 -10.39
CA VAL A 192 24.39 15.95 -9.05
C VAL A 192 23.93 16.97 -8.03
N GLN A 193 23.14 16.54 -7.05
CA GLN A 193 22.86 17.33 -5.86
C GLN A 193 22.98 16.48 -4.60
N VAL A 194 23.72 17.01 -3.61
CA VAL A 194 23.89 16.36 -2.32
C VAL A 194 22.84 16.87 -1.33
N PHE A 195 22.13 15.93 -0.73
CA PHE A 195 21.22 16.14 0.39
C PHE A 195 21.81 15.50 1.65
N GLU A 196 21.19 15.70 2.81
CA GLU A 196 21.71 15.20 4.07
C GLU A 196 21.86 13.67 4.09
N ARG A 197 20.89 12.95 3.51
CA ARG A 197 20.76 11.49 3.63
C ARG A 197 21.12 10.76 2.33
N ARG A 198 20.95 11.40 1.18
CA ARG A 198 21.21 10.82 -0.15
C ARG A 198 21.83 11.83 -1.11
N VAL A 199 22.40 11.30 -2.17
CA VAL A 199 22.76 12.06 -3.37
C VAL A 199 21.77 11.67 -4.46
N LEU A 200 21.20 12.68 -5.12
CA LEU A 200 20.42 12.47 -6.34
C LEU A 200 21.25 12.86 -7.56
N THR A 201 21.11 12.08 -8.63
CA THR A 201 21.69 12.35 -9.93
C THR A 201 20.61 12.42 -10.99
N TRP A 202 20.80 13.27 -12.00
CA TRP A 202 19.93 13.35 -13.17
C TRP A 202 20.75 13.22 -14.46
N THR A 203 20.34 12.28 -15.32
CA THR A 203 21.01 12.01 -16.60
C THR A 203 20.02 12.24 -17.75
N PRO A 204 20.22 13.26 -18.61
CA PRO A 204 19.26 13.60 -19.68
C PRO A 204 19.04 12.46 -20.68
N ASP A 205 20.10 11.73 -20.97
CA ASP A 205 20.15 10.70 -22.01
C ASP A 205 19.51 9.37 -21.59
N ASN A 206 19.15 9.23 -20.30
CA ASN A 206 18.43 8.05 -19.83
C ASN A 206 16.95 8.10 -20.27
N ALA A 207 16.33 6.92 -20.36
CA ALA A 207 14.88 6.80 -20.57
C ALA A 207 14.11 7.56 -19.47
N PRO A 208 12.93 8.16 -19.74
CA PRO A 208 12.26 9.07 -18.81
C PRO A 208 12.16 8.58 -17.35
N GLY A 209 11.76 7.32 -17.12
CA GLY A 209 11.65 6.73 -15.78
C GLY A 209 12.99 6.43 -15.08
N TRP A 210 14.12 6.59 -15.77
CA TRP A 210 15.47 6.33 -15.29
C TRP A 210 16.35 7.57 -15.28
N ARG A 211 15.76 8.77 -15.46
CA ARG A 211 16.54 10.00 -15.51
C ARG A 211 17.04 10.41 -14.14
N VAL A 212 16.23 10.24 -13.09
CA VAL A 212 16.66 10.48 -11.70
C VAL A 212 17.08 9.17 -11.06
N GLU A 213 18.28 9.16 -10.48
CA GLU A 213 18.80 8.03 -9.72
C GLU A 213 19.31 8.50 -8.36
N ALA A 214 19.37 7.57 -7.41
CA ALA A 214 20.08 7.77 -6.14
C ALA A 214 21.39 6.98 -6.16
N GLY A 215 22.46 7.59 -5.66
CA GLY A 215 23.74 6.90 -5.48
C GLY A 215 23.64 5.74 -4.46
N ASN A 216 24.61 4.83 -4.52
CA ASN A 216 24.73 3.68 -3.59
C ASN A 216 25.27 4.11 -2.21
N VAL A 217 24.67 5.17 -1.63
CA VAL A 217 25.17 5.86 -0.44
C VAL A 217 25.26 4.95 0.78
N GLY A 218 24.38 3.94 0.90
CA GLY A 218 24.44 2.97 1.99
C GLY A 218 25.70 2.11 1.92
N SER A 219 26.02 1.61 0.73
CA SER A 219 27.27 0.88 0.46
C SER A 219 28.50 1.75 0.62
N HIS A 220 28.48 2.97 0.08
CA HIS A 220 29.60 3.93 0.18
C HIS A 220 29.89 4.29 1.64
N TYR A 221 28.83 4.53 2.42
CA TYR A 221 28.93 4.85 3.84
C TYR A 221 29.46 3.68 4.65
N TYR A 222 28.99 2.46 4.40
CA TYR A 222 29.48 1.27 5.09
C TYR A 222 30.99 1.09 4.84
N GLN A 223 31.44 1.23 3.59
CA GLN A 223 32.86 1.17 3.23
C GLN A 223 33.67 2.27 3.91
N TRP A 224 33.19 3.51 3.90
CA TRP A 224 33.87 4.63 4.55
C TRP A 224 33.95 4.47 6.08
N ARG A 225 32.87 3.95 6.70
CA ARG A 225 32.78 3.80 8.14
C ARG A 225 33.58 2.61 8.67
N TYR A 226 33.58 1.49 7.96
CA TYR A 226 34.12 0.21 8.45
C TYR A 226 35.34 -0.29 7.67
N GLY A 227 35.69 0.32 6.53
CA GLY A 227 36.81 -0.12 5.70
C GLY A 227 36.57 -1.43 4.95
N ALA A 228 35.32 -1.89 4.86
CA ALA A 228 34.94 -3.15 4.22
C ALA A 228 33.68 -2.99 3.38
N ALA A 229 33.43 -3.91 2.44
CA ALA A 229 32.14 -3.99 1.76
C ALA A 229 31.02 -4.34 2.76
N PRO A 230 29.76 -3.94 2.47
CA PRO A 230 28.61 -4.41 3.24
C PRO A 230 28.57 -5.95 3.31
N PRO A 231 28.06 -6.54 4.41
CA PRO A 231 27.91 -7.99 4.51
C PRO A 231 27.09 -8.55 3.34
N ALA A 232 27.50 -9.70 2.81
CA ALA A 232 26.70 -10.44 1.84
C ALA A 232 25.32 -10.77 2.47
N GLY A 233 24.23 -10.47 1.75
CA GLY A 233 22.87 -10.62 2.27
C GLY A 233 22.30 -9.37 2.96
N ALA A 234 22.76 -8.16 2.59
CA ALA A 234 22.00 -6.95 2.90
C ALA A 234 20.54 -7.14 2.43
N PRO A 235 19.54 -6.90 3.29
CA PRO A 235 18.15 -7.20 2.99
C PRO A 235 17.74 -6.50 1.69
N GLN A 236 17.34 -7.30 0.71
CA GLN A 236 16.62 -6.82 -0.46
C GLN A 236 15.15 -6.84 -0.11
N ILE A 237 14.44 -5.77 -0.45
CA ILE A 237 12.98 -5.78 -0.38
C ILE A 237 12.51 -6.35 -1.71
N GLU A 238 12.09 -7.61 -1.71
CA GLU A 238 11.37 -8.18 -2.85
C GLU A 238 9.93 -7.69 -2.76
N LEU A 239 9.55 -6.84 -3.71
CA LEU A 239 8.16 -6.46 -3.87
C LEU A 239 7.44 -7.59 -4.64
N PRO A 240 6.18 -7.88 -4.30
CA PRO A 240 5.27 -8.59 -5.18
C PRO A 240 5.43 -8.28 -6.66
N ALA A 241 5.45 -9.26 -7.56
CA ALA A 241 5.27 -8.94 -8.98
C ALA A 241 3.88 -8.32 -9.19
N VAL A 242 3.81 -7.20 -9.91
CA VAL A 242 2.56 -6.75 -10.56
C VAL A 242 2.46 -7.54 -11.86
N PRO A 243 1.37 -8.26 -12.10
CA PRO A 243 1.12 -8.83 -13.42
C PRO A 243 1.16 -7.75 -14.51
N ASP A 244 2.07 -7.89 -15.47
CA ASP A 244 2.09 -7.05 -16.68
C ASP A 244 1.17 -7.62 -17.78
N SER A 245 0.43 -8.70 -17.48
CA SER A 245 -0.47 -9.37 -18.42
C SER A 245 -1.86 -8.72 -18.47
N PRO A 246 -2.61 -8.84 -19.58
CA PRO A 246 -3.98 -8.33 -19.69
C PRO A 246 -5.03 -9.25 -19.02
N PHE A 247 -4.64 -10.19 -18.14
CA PHE A 247 -5.55 -11.25 -17.67
C PHE A 247 -6.86 -10.72 -17.04
N MET A 248 -6.80 -9.57 -16.35
CA MET A 248 -7.98 -8.94 -15.77
C MET A 248 -8.90 -8.31 -16.83
N ASP A 249 -8.36 -7.82 -17.95
CA ASP A 249 -9.17 -7.36 -19.09
C ASP A 249 -9.84 -8.55 -19.80
N ASP A 250 -9.10 -9.64 -19.98
CA ASP A 250 -9.62 -10.87 -20.59
C ASP A 250 -10.72 -11.49 -19.70
N LEU A 251 -10.51 -11.54 -18.38
CA LEU A 251 -11.50 -12.00 -17.41
C LEU A 251 -12.75 -11.11 -17.41
N GLU A 252 -12.60 -9.78 -17.48
CA GLU A 252 -13.74 -8.86 -17.56
C GLU A 252 -14.59 -9.12 -18.80
N ALA A 253 -13.96 -9.32 -19.96
CA ALA A 253 -14.67 -9.63 -21.20
C ALA A 253 -15.45 -10.96 -21.11
N GLU A 254 -14.85 -11.99 -20.51
CA GLU A 254 -15.50 -13.29 -20.30
C GLU A 254 -16.69 -13.18 -19.33
N LEU A 255 -16.50 -12.55 -18.18
CA LEU A 255 -17.55 -12.32 -17.18
C LEU A 255 -18.70 -11.47 -17.76
N HIS A 256 -18.40 -10.46 -18.58
CA HIS A 256 -19.41 -9.66 -19.26
C HIS A 256 -20.29 -10.53 -20.17
N GLY A 257 -19.70 -11.49 -20.89
CA GLY A 257 -20.43 -12.44 -21.73
C GLY A 257 -21.33 -13.39 -20.94
N MET A 258 -20.86 -13.87 -19.79
CA MET A 258 -21.62 -14.77 -18.92
C MET A 258 -22.81 -14.06 -18.27
N VAL A 259 -22.60 -12.85 -17.75
CA VAL A 259 -23.57 -12.18 -16.87
C VAL A 259 -24.65 -11.43 -17.63
N ASN A 260 -24.30 -10.66 -18.67
CA ASN A 260 -25.28 -9.83 -19.38
C ASN A 260 -26.20 -10.61 -20.33
N GLY A 261 -25.85 -11.86 -20.66
CA GLY A 261 -26.63 -12.74 -21.52
C GLY A 261 -27.58 -13.70 -20.78
N TRP A 262 -27.53 -13.73 -19.45
CA TRP A 262 -28.22 -14.74 -18.64
C TRP A 262 -29.56 -14.23 -18.08
N ALA A 263 -30.44 -15.16 -17.69
CA ALA A 263 -31.79 -14.82 -17.25
C ALA A 263 -31.80 -14.07 -15.90
N GLY A 264 -32.76 -13.16 -15.71
CA GLY A 264 -32.85 -12.34 -14.50
C GLY A 264 -31.86 -11.18 -14.46
N GLN A 265 -31.55 -10.71 -13.26
CA GLN A 265 -30.60 -9.63 -12.99
C GLN A 265 -29.40 -10.19 -12.22
N ASN A 266 -28.24 -10.14 -12.86
CA ASN A 266 -27.00 -10.73 -12.33
C ASN A 266 -25.91 -9.68 -12.35
N ALA A 267 -25.16 -9.57 -11.26
CA ALA A 267 -24.04 -8.67 -11.13
C ALA A 267 -22.84 -9.45 -10.60
N VAL A 268 -21.66 -9.15 -11.12
CA VAL A 268 -20.40 -9.65 -10.58
C VAL A 268 -19.42 -8.51 -10.39
N SER A 269 -18.72 -8.52 -9.26
CA SER A 269 -17.54 -7.70 -9.01
C SER A 269 -16.39 -8.62 -8.60
N VAL A 270 -15.20 -8.42 -9.18
CA VAL A 270 -13.98 -9.18 -8.84
C VAL A 270 -12.84 -8.21 -8.60
N THR A 271 -12.19 -8.28 -7.43
CA THR A 271 -11.05 -7.43 -7.09
C THR A 271 -9.82 -8.30 -6.89
N ASP A 272 -8.76 -8.00 -7.64
CA ASP A 272 -7.43 -8.50 -7.36
C ASP A 272 -6.87 -7.79 -6.11
N LEU A 273 -6.70 -8.52 -5.01
CA LEU A 273 -6.26 -7.94 -3.74
C LEU A 273 -4.75 -7.67 -3.70
N GLN A 274 -4.00 -7.95 -4.77
CA GLN A 274 -2.58 -7.59 -4.90
C GLN A 274 -2.41 -6.20 -5.50
N THR A 275 -3.26 -5.85 -6.47
CA THR A 275 -3.16 -4.60 -7.24
C THR A 275 -4.28 -3.61 -6.93
N GLY A 276 -5.38 -4.05 -6.33
CA GLY A 276 -6.59 -3.24 -6.12
C GLY A 276 -7.41 -3.04 -7.39
N ARG A 277 -7.07 -3.69 -8.51
CA ARG A 277 -7.86 -3.61 -9.74
C ARG A 277 -9.19 -4.36 -9.56
N THR A 278 -10.30 -3.70 -9.89
CA THR A 278 -11.65 -4.26 -9.81
C THR A 278 -12.30 -4.36 -11.19
N ILE A 279 -12.90 -5.52 -11.47
CA ILE A 279 -13.84 -5.76 -12.55
C ILE A 279 -15.25 -5.49 -12.04
N SER A 280 -16.08 -4.81 -12.82
CA SER A 280 -17.49 -4.54 -12.48
C SER A 280 -18.39 -4.84 -13.68
N VAL A 281 -19.23 -5.87 -13.56
CA VAL A 281 -20.24 -6.21 -14.58
C VAL A 281 -21.62 -6.12 -13.95
N GLY A 282 -22.33 -5.03 -14.24
CA GLY A 282 -23.59 -4.68 -13.57
C GLY A 282 -23.41 -4.44 -12.07
N GLY A 283 -22.17 -4.23 -11.61
CA GLY A 283 -21.78 -4.24 -10.20
C GLY A 283 -22.30 -3.05 -9.40
N ASP A 284 -22.75 -1.98 -10.05
CA ASP A 284 -23.34 -0.78 -9.45
C ASP A 284 -24.86 -0.91 -9.19
N ARG A 285 -25.50 -1.96 -9.70
CA ARG A 285 -26.94 -2.16 -9.55
C ARG A 285 -27.29 -2.63 -8.14
N GLN A 286 -28.20 -1.91 -7.49
CA GLN A 286 -28.82 -2.35 -6.24
C GLN A 286 -29.65 -3.62 -6.46
N GLN A 287 -29.37 -4.65 -5.67
CA GLN A 287 -30.08 -5.92 -5.67
C GLN A 287 -30.41 -6.35 -4.24
N PRO A 288 -31.47 -7.16 -4.03
CA PRO A 288 -31.82 -7.66 -2.71
C PRO A 288 -30.60 -8.22 -1.99
N ALA A 289 -30.26 -7.64 -0.84
CA ALA A 289 -29.03 -7.96 -0.12
C ALA A 289 -29.02 -9.37 0.45
N ALA A 290 -30.21 -9.89 0.74
CA ALA A 290 -30.42 -11.18 1.39
C ALA A 290 -29.57 -11.32 2.67
N CYS A 291 -29.02 -12.51 2.93
CA CYS A 291 -28.15 -12.75 4.09
C CYS A 291 -26.69 -12.33 3.89
N THR A 292 -26.28 -11.90 2.69
CA THR A 292 -24.89 -11.51 2.40
C THR A 292 -24.47 -10.28 3.22
N ILE A 293 -25.41 -9.37 3.51
CA ILE A 293 -25.16 -8.18 4.34
C ILE A 293 -24.73 -8.48 5.78
N LYS A 294 -24.91 -9.72 6.26
CA LYS A 294 -24.53 -10.13 7.63
C LYS A 294 -23.04 -10.00 7.91
N VAL A 295 -22.19 -9.95 6.87
CA VAL A 295 -20.74 -9.68 7.02
C VAL A 295 -20.50 -8.39 7.82
N PHE A 296 -21.28 -7.33 7.59
CA PHE A 296 -21.08 -6.05 8.28
C PHE A 296 -21.69 -6.00 9.69
N ILE A 297 -22.57 -6.95 10.03
CA ILE A 297 -22.95 -7.20 11.42
C ILE A 297 -21.71 -7.73 12.18
N MET A 298 -20.94 -8.65 11.57
CA MET A 298 -19.75 -9.23 12.20
C MET A 298 -18.66 -8.18 12.45
N VAL A 299 -18.52 -7.18 11.56
CA VAL A 299 -17.61 -6.05 11.78
C VAL A 299 -17.98 -5.29 13.06
N ALA A 300 -19.27 -5.00 13.28
CA ALA A 300 -19.71 -4.31 14.50
C ALA A 300 -19.45 -5.14 15.77
N ILE A 301 -19.65 -6.45 15.70
CA ILE A 301 -19.40 -7.38 16.81
C ILE A 301 -17.89 -7.48 17.11
N ALA A 302 -17.06 -7.57 16.09
CA ALA A 302 -15.60 -7.61 16.25
C ALA A 302 -15.05 -6.33 16.89
N GLU A 303 -15.60 -5.16 16.54
CA GLU A 303 -15.29 -3.89 17.21
C GLU A 303 -15.65 -3.92 18.69
N ASP A 304 -16.83 -4.44 19.05
CA ASP A 304 -17.28 -4.48 20.44
C ASP A 304 -16.47 -5.47 21.29
N ILE A 305 -16.05 -6.59 20.72
CA ILE A 305 -15.15 -7.53 21.40
C ILE A 305 -13.76 -6.90 21.57
N SER A 306 -13.22 -6.26 20.53
CA SER A 306 -11.93 -5.55 20.60
C SER A 306 -11.94 -4.43 21.64
N ALA A 307 -13.09 -3.78 21.84
CA ALA A 307 -13.31 -2.75 22.85
C ALA A 307 -13.59 -3.32 24.26
N GLY A 308 -13.64 -4.65 24.43
CA GLY A 308 -13.89 -5.31 25.71
C GLY A 308 -15.33 -5.22 26.21
N LYS A 309 -16.30 -4.88 25.36
CA LYS A 309 -17.73 -4.83 25.73
C LYS A 309 -18.34 -6.22 25.84
N TYR A 310 -17.87 -7.14 25.01
CA TYR A 310 -18.25 -8.55 24.98
C TYR A 310 -17.01 -9.41 24.81
N THR A 311 -17.11 -10.67 25.22
CA THR A 311 -16.14 -11.71 24.89
C THR A 311 -16.61 -12.51 23.68
N THR A 312 -15.73 -13.30 23.06
CA THR A 312 -16.14 -14.23 22.00
C THR A 312 -17.21 -15.21 22.47
N ALA A 313 -17.08 -15.70 23.71
CA ALA A 313 -18.02 -16.64 24.31
C ALA A 313 -19.44 -16.06 24.50
N ASP A 314 -19.56 -14.75 24.71
CA ASP A 314 -20.87 -14.11 24.90
C ASP A 314 -21.74 -14.13 23.63
N VAL A 315 -21.12 -14.22 22.46
CA VAL A 315 -21.80 -14.11 21.15
C VAL A 315 -21.59 -15.33 20.24
N GLU A 316 -20.79 -16.31 20.65
CA GLU A 316 -20.34 -17.43 19.81
C GLU A 316 -21.51 -18.18 19.16
N ASP A 317 -22.48 -18.63 19.96
CA ASP A 317 -23.65 -19.38 19.46
C ASP A 317 -24.45 -18.55 18.44
N LEU A 318 -24.57 -17.24 18.68
CA LEU A 318 -25.28 -16.34 17.79
C LEU A 318 -24.54 -16.19 16.46
N VAL A 319 -23.21 -16.01 16.51
CA VAL A 319 -22.36 -15.87 15.32
C VAL A 319 -22.35 -17.16 14.50
N GLN A 320 -22.12 -18.32 15.14
CA GLN A 320 -22.15 -19.61 14.47
C GLN A 320 -23.50 -19.87 13.79
N SER A 321 -24.60 -19.52 14.44
CA SER A 321 -25.95 -19.70 13.88
C SER A 321 -26.29 -18.69 12.78
N ALA A 322 -25.86 -17.44 12.91
CA ALA A 322 -26.13 -16.37 11.94
C ALA A 322 -25.29 -16.46 10.66
N MET A 323 -24.05 -16.94 10.78
CA MET A 323 -23.11 -17.05 9.66
C MET A 323 -23.11 -18.44 9.03
N GLY A 324 -23.31 -19.51 9.82
CA GLY A 324 -23.23 -20.89 9.33
C GLY A 324 -24.46 -21.38 8.57
N PRO A 325 -25.55 -21.82 9.22
CA PRO A 325 -26.81 -22.16 8.54
C PRO A 325 -27.57 -20.91 8.05
N SER A 326 -27.10 -19.72 8.44
CA SER A 326 -27.65 -18.42 8.11
C SER A 326 -29.00 -18.07 8.73
N ASN A 327 -29.22 -18.45 9.99
CA ASN A 327 -30.45 -18.11 10.71
C ASN A 327 -30.61 -16.59 10.90
N THR A 328 -31.84 -16.09 10.76
CA THR A 328 -32.15 -14.65 10.81
C THR A 328 -32.46 -14.15 12.23
N GLY A 329 -33.01 -14.98 13.11
CA GLY A 329 -33.20 -14.65 14.53
C GLY A 329 -31.90 -14.29 15.27
N PRO A 330 -30.85 -15.14 15.22
CA PRO A 330 -29.54 -14.82 15.78
C PRO A 330 -28.89 -13.58 15.15
N ALA A 331 -29.04 -13.38 13.84
CA ALA A 331 -28.53 -12.19 13.18
C ALA A 331 -29.22 -10.91 13.70
N ARG A 332 -30.55 -10.95 13.89
CA ARG A 332 -31.31 -9.86 14.51
C ARG A 332 -30.83 -9.56 15.92
N GLU A 333 -30.52 -10.59 16.71
CA GLU A 333 -30.00 -10.40 18.06
C GLU A 333 -28.60 -9.77 18.06
N LEU A 334 -27.72 -10.16 17.13
CA LEU A 334 -26.42 -9.53 16.95
C LEU A 334 -26.53 -8.06 16.54
N ILE A 335 -27.50 -7.69 15.70
CA ILE A 335 -27.80 -6.28 15.40
C ILE A 335 -28.21 -5.53 16.67
N ARG A 336 -29.08 -6.13 17.49
CA ARG A 336 -29.51 -5.53 18.78
C ARG A 336 -28.32 -5.34 19.72
N ILE A 337 -27.42 -6.31 19.80
CA ILE A 337 -26.17 -6.25 20.59
C ILE A 337 -25.27 -5.12 20.09
N ALA A 338 -25.05 -5.02 18.78
CA ALA A 338 -24.25 -3.95 18.17
C ALA A 338 -24.81 -2.54 18.47
N GLY A 339 -26.12 -2.42 18.72
CA GLY A 339 -26.79 -1.19 19.13
C GLY A 339 -26.87 -0.96 20.64
N GLY A 340 -26.15 -1.74 21.46
CA GLY A 340 -26.20 -1.61 22.92
C GLY A 340 -27.55 -2.00 23.53
N GLY A 341 -28.30 -2.85 22.83
CA GLY A 341 -29.63 -3.30 23.21
C GLY A 341 -30.78 -2.68 22.40
N ASP A 342 -30.50 -1.65 21.59
CA ASP A 342 -31.45 -1.01 20.68
C ASP A 342 -31.22 -1.47 19.24
N ILE A 343 -32.25 -2.09 18.63
CA ILE A 343 -32.17 -2.60 17.26
C ILE A 343 -32.01 -1.48 16.21
N ASN A 344 -32.64 -0.32 16.40
CA ASN A 344 -32.55 0.80 15.47
C ASN A 344 -31.14 1.38 15.50
N ALA A 345 -30.57 1.54 16.71
CA ALA A 345 -29.19 1.97 16.88
C ALA A 345 -28.20 0.99 16.23
N GLY A 346 -28.47 -0.31 16.34
CA GLY A 346 -27.68 -1.36 15.67
C GLY A 346 -27.67 -1.22 14.15
N ILE A 347 -28.85 -1.04 13.55
CA ILE A 347 -29.01 -0.84 12.10
C ILE A 347 -28.26 0.43 11.64
N HIS A 348 -28.43 1.53 12.37
CA HIS A 348 -27.72 2.78 12.08
C HIS A 348 -26.19 2.59 12.12
N ARG A 349 -25.68 1.90 13.14
CA ARG A 349 -24.25 1.61 13.27
C ARG A 349 -23.73 0.75 12.11
N ILE A 350 -24.45 -0.28 11.70
CA ILE A 350 -24.03 -1.14 10.58
C ILE A 350 -24.01 -0.36 9.26
N ASN A 351 -25.00 0.51 9.01
CA ASN A 351 -24.94 1.41 7.86
C ASN A 351 -23.75 2.38 7.95
N GLN A 352 -23.43 2.91 9.12
CA GLN A 352 -22.23 3.75 9.31
C GLN A 352 -20.93 2.98 9.02
N ILE A 353 -20.86 1.70 9.40
CA ILE A 353 -19.73 0.82 9.07
C ILE A 353 -19.62 0.65 7.55
N MET A 354 -20.72 0.32 6.86
CA MET A 354 -20.76 0.19 5.41
C MET A 354 -20.30 1.50 4.72
N GLN A 355 -20.82 2.65 5.14
CA GLN A 355 -20.41 3.96 4.62
C GLN A 355 -18.93 4.27 4.88
N ARG A 356 -18.41 3.89 6.07
CA ARG A 356 -17.00 4.07 6.44
C ARG A 356 -16.06 3.30 5.52
N VAL A 357 -16.45 2.11 5.07
CA VAL A 357 -15.69 1.29 4.12
C VAL A 357 -16.02 1.61 2.65
N GLY A 358 -16.79 2.68 2.39
CA GLY A 358 -17.05 3.18 1.05
C GLY A 358 -18.23 2.52 0.33
N MET A 359 -19.05 1.73 1.04
CA MET A 359 -20.28 1.14 0.50
C MET A 359 -21.41 2.16 0.50
N ARG A 360 -21.46 2.99 -0.54
CA ARG A 360 -22.33 4.16 -0.59
C ARG A 360 -23.72 3.86 -1.14
N ASP A 361 -23.81 2.83 -1.97
CA ASP A 361 -25.02 2.45 -2.70
C ASP A 361 -25.71 1.24 -2.05
N SER A 362 -25.22 0.77 -0.90
CA SER A 362 -25.77 -0.33 -0.12
C SER A 362 -26.45 0.15 1.16
N ILE A 363 -27.48 -0.58 1.61
CA ILE A 363 -28.25 -0.20 2.80
C ILE A 363 -28.90 -1.40 3.50
N LEU A 364 -28.78 -1.41 4.83
CA LEU A 364 -29.57 -2.25 5.74
C LEU A 364 -30.71 -1.40 6.29
N ARG A 365 -31.95 -1.64 5.85
CA ARG A 365 -33.15 -0.95 6.36
C ARG A 365 -33.78 -1.68 7.53
N HIS A 366 -33.69 -3.00 7.55
CA HIS A 366 -34.33 -3.84 8.56
C HIS A 366 -33.50 -5.11 8.81
N PRO A 367 -33.66 -5.79 9.96
CA PRO A 367 -33.04 -7.09 10.15
C PRO A 367 -33.55 -8.08 9.09
N PRO A 368 -32.72 -8.97 8.53
CA PRO A 368 -33.16 -9.95 7.53
C PRO A 368 -34.39 -10.73 8.02
N ASP A 369 -35.44 -10.87 7.20
CA ASP A 369 -36.77 -11.44 7.50
C ASP A 369 -37.68 -10.69 8.50
N TYR A 370 -37.27 -9.54 9.03
CA TYR A 370 -38.09 -8.75 9.96
C TYR A 370 -38.48 -7.39 9.35
N TRP A 371 -39.62 -7.35 8.66
CA TRP A 371 -40.12 -6.15 8.00
C TRP A 371 -40.63 -5.09 8.98
N GLY A 372 -40.40 -3.82 8.65
CA GLY A 372 -40.88 -2.66 9.39
C GLY A 372 -40.00 -1.44 9.15
N ASP A 373 -40.42 -0.29 9.64
CA ASP A 373 -39.61 0.93 9.63
C ASP A 373 -38.70 0.97 10.87
N TYR A 374 -37.40 0.87 10.63
CA TYR A 374 -36.35 0.97 11.65
C TYR A 374 -35.55 2.29 11.54
N GLY A 375 -36.17 3.34 10.98
CA GLY A 375 -35.59 4.67 10.81
C GLY A 375 -35.00 4.93 9.41
N TYR A 376 -35.25 4.04 8.46
CA TYR A 376 -34.80 4.15 7.08
C TYR A 376 -35.96 4.07 6.06
N GLY A 377 -37.21 4.14 6.54
CA GLY A 377 -38.42 4.04 5.73
C GLY A 377 -38.69 2.62 5.23
N ASP A 378 -39.86 2.44 4.62
CA ASP A 378 -40.27 1.17 4.04
C ASP A 378 -39.40 0.82 2.82
N GLY A 379 -38.92 -0.42 2.75
CA GLY A 379 -38.17 -0.94 1.61
C GLY A 379 -37.28 -2.12 1.98
N ASP A 380 -36.68 -2.73 0.96
CA ASP A 380 -35.74 -3.84 1.10
C ASP A 380 -34.34 -3.39 1.54
N ASN A 381 -33.60 -4.37 2.08
CA ASN A 381 -32.15 -4.30 2.19
C ASN A 381 -31.52 -4.45 0.79
N TYR A 382 -30.59 -3.57 0.43
CA TYR A 382 -29.90 -3.60 -0.86
C TYR A 382 -28.38 -3.66 -0.72
N LEU A 383 -27.76 -4.40 -1.63
CA LEU A 383 -26.32 -4.39 -1.88
C LEU A 383 -26.07 -4.08 -3.36
N THR A 384 -24.91 -3.51 -3.67
CA THR A 384 -24.31 -3.59 -5.01
C THR A 384 -23.10 -4.53 -4.94
N ALA A 385 -22.76 -5.20 -6.04
CA ALA A 385 -21.61 -6.11 -6.03
C ALA A 385 -20.30 -5.35 -5.82
N ASP A 386 -20.21 -4.12 -6.35
CA ASP A 386 -19.05 -3.25 -6.19
C ASP A 386 -18.87 -2.80 -4.74
N ASP A 387 -19.95 -2.44 -4.05
CA ASP A 387 -19.88 -2.12 -2.63
C ASP A 387 -19.48 -3.33 -1.81
N MET A 388 -20.05 -4.51 -2.09
CA MET A 388 -19.68 -5.71 -1.38
C MET A 388 -18.18 -6.02 -1.52
N ASN A 389 -17.62 -5.90 -2.73
CA ASN A 389 -16.18 -6.05 -2.95
C ASN A 389 -15.35 -4.96 -2.25
N ARG A 390 -15.77 -3.69 -2.25
CA ARG A 390 -15.10 -2.62 -1.47
C ARG A 390 -15.06 -2.93 0.02
N GLY A 391 -16.16 -3.45 0.56
CA GLY A 391 -16.23 -3.86 1.96
C GLY A 391 -15.34 -5.05 2.29
N LEU A 392 -15.32 -6.07 1.43
CA LEU A 392 -14.42 -7.23 1.55
C LEU A 392 -12.95 -6.83 1.45
N GLU A 393 -12.59 -6.01 0.47
CA GLU A 393 -11.26 -5.43 0.30
C GLU A 393 -10.86 -4.64 1.56
N ALA A 394 -11.74 -3.80 2.10
CA ALA A 394 -11.46 -3.04 3.32
C ALA A 394 -11.28 -3.93 4.55
N ILE A 395 -12.00 -5.05 4.67
CA ILE A 395 -11.79 -6.03 5.74
C ILE A 395 -10.43 -6.68 5.57
N TRP A 396 -10.14 -7.25 4.40
CA TRP A 396 -8.88 -7.94 4.07
C TRP A 396 -7.65 -7.07 4.39
N GLU A 397 -7.70 -5.81 3.98
CA GLU A 397 -6.58 -4.86 4.07
C GLU A 397 -6.49 -4.13 5.41
N GLY A 398 -7.35 -4.44 6.38
CA GLY A 398 -7.38 -3.73 7.66
C GLY A 398 -7.87 -2.27 7.57
N ARG A 399 -8.39 -1.82 6.42
CA ARG A 399 -8.99 -0.48 6.23
C ARG A 399 -10.40 -0.34 6.81
N SER A 400 -10.98 -1.45 7.27
CA SER A 400 -12.29 -1.48 7.92
C SER A 400 -12.34 -0.76 9.27
N GLY A 401 -11.18 -0.41 9.85
CA GLY A 401 -11.04 0.13 11.20
C GLY A 401 -10.95 -0.95 12.28
N LEU A 402 -10.87 -2.22 11.89
CA LEU A 402 -10.65 -3.35 12.79
C LEU A 402 -9.17 -3.47 13.18
N SER A 403 -8.93 -4.02 14.37
CA SER A 403 -7.61 -4.58 14.71
C SER A 403 -7.34 -5.83 13.87
N ASP A 404 -6.08 -6.30 13.80
CA ASP A 404 -5.74 -7.57 13.15
C ASP A 404 -6.60 -8.73 13.68
N TRP A 405 -6.76 -8.80 15.00
CA TRP A 405 -7.64 -9.78 15.63
C TRP A 405 -9.10 -9.64 15.18
N GLY A 406 -9.61 -8.41 15.10
CA GLY A 406 -10.98 -8.15 14.67
C GLY A 406 -11.20 -8.54 13.21
N ARG A 407 -10.23 -8.26 12.33
CA ARG A 407 -10.24 -8.72 10.94
C ARG A 407 -10.30 -10.25 10.88
N ASP A 408 -9.40 -10.92 11.59
CA ASP A 408 -9.30 -12.38 11.56
C ASP A 408 -10.57 -13.04 12.13
N TYR A 409 -11.21 -12.41 13.11
CA TYR A 409 -12.52 -12.82 13.63
C TYR A 409 -13.63 -12.73 12.58
N VAL A 410 -13.68 -11.63 11.83
CA VAL A 410 -14.66 -11.47 10.74
C VAL A 410 -14.42 -12.51 9.65
N LEU A 411 -13.17 -12.69 9.21
CA LEU A 411 -12.82 -13.71 8.20
C LEU A 411 -13.16 -15.12 8.70
N TRP A 412 -12.82 -15.48 9.94
CA TRP A 412 -13.22 -16.75 10.54
C TRP A 412 -14.73 -16.98 10.46
N SER A 413 -15.53 -15.96 10.79
CA SER A 413 -16.99 -16.07 10.78
C SER A 413 -17.56 -16.40 9.38
N MET A 414 -16.83 -16.02 8.33
CA MET A 414 -17.17 -16.29 6.93
C MET A 414 -16.75 -17.69 6.45
N THR A 415 -16.10 -18.49 7.29
CA THR A 415 -15.82 -19.91 6.99
C THR A 415 -16.92 -20.86 7.47
N LEU A 416 -17.92 -20.35 8.19
CA LEU A 416 -18.89 -21.15 8.93
C LEU A 416 -20.01 -21.74 8.06
N ALA A 417 -20.10 -21.36 6.79
CA ALA A 417 -21.15 -21.81 5.88
C ALA A 417 -21.25 -23.35 5.83
N ILE A 418 -22.48 -23.85 5.95
CA ILE A 418 -22.74 -25.29 5.94
C ILE A 418 -22.52 -25.89 4.53
N PRO A 419 -22.26 -27.21 4.39
CA PRO A 419 -21.82 -27.79 3.12
C PRO A 419 -22.68 -27.46 1.89
N GLY A 420 -24.01 -27.42 2.02
CA GLY A 420 -24.91 -27.09 0.90
C GLY A 420 -24.88 -25.63 0.46
N GLN A 421 -24.28 -24.73 1.25
CA GLN A 421 -24.12 -23.31 0.93
C GLN A 421 -22.76 -23.01 0.28
N GLN A 422 -21.78 -23.89 0.46
CA GLN A 422 -20.39 -23.67 0.03
C GLN A 422 -20.20 -23.71 -1.48
N TYR A 423 -21.05 -24.43 -2.22
CA TYR A 423 -20.76 -24.78 -3.61
C TYR A 423 -20.72 -23.59 -4.57
N SER A 424 -21.53 -22.54 -4.35
CA SER A 424 -21.69 -21.47 -5.34
C SER A 424 -20.37 -20.75 -5.60
N LEU A 425 -19.63 -20.30 -4.57
CA LEU A 425 -18.25 -19.85 -4.79
C LEU A 425 -17.21 -20.96 -4.61
N GLY A 426 -17.42 -21.93 -3.73
CA GLY A 426 -16.40 -22.90 -3.32
C GLY A 426 -16.33 -24.19 -4.13
N GLY A 427 -17.40 -24.57 -4.83
CA GLY A 427 -17.47 -25.82 -5.59
C GLY A 427 -16.40 -25.97 -6.67
N PRO A 428 -16.05 -24.91 -7.42
CA PRO A 428 -14.97 -24.95 -8.42
C PRO A 428 -13.55 -24.84 -7.85
N LEU A 429 -13.40 -24.46 -6.58
CA LEU A 429 -12.10 -24.17 -5.99
C LEU A 429 -11.41 -25.46 -5.54
N PRO A 430 -10.08 -25.57 -5.71
CA PRO A 430 -9.32 -26.69 -5.16
C PRO A 430 -9.30 -26.71 -3.62
N ASP A 431 -9.12 -27.90 -3.05
CA ASP A 431 -9.08 -28.13 -1.59
C ASP A 431 -7.96 -27.37 -0.86
N ASP A 432 -6.93 -26.91 -1.56
CA ASP A 432 -5.81 -26.13 -1.00
C ASP A 432 -6.06 -24.61 -0.97
N THR A 433 -7.25 -24.18 -1.41
CA THR A 433 -7.72 -22.79 -1.28
C THR A 433 -8.47 -22.58 0.04
N VAL A 434 -8.50 -21.34 0.51
CA VAL A 434 -9.38 -20.91 1.60
C VAL A 434 -10.44 -19.99 1.04
N LEU A 435 -11.71 -20.31 1.31
CA LEU A 435 -12.85 -19.46 0.97
C LEU A 435 -13.45 -18.84 2.24
N TYR A 436 -13.42 -17.52 2.30
CA TYR A 436 -14.18 -16.73 3.28
C TYR A 436 -15.39 -16.17 2.55
N HIS A 437 -16.62 -16.64 2.81
CA HIS A 437 -17.78 -16.16 2.07
C HIS A 437 -19.08 -16.07 2.87
N LYS A 438 -20.08 -15.40 2.29
CA LYS A 438 -21.43 -15.34 2.83
C LYS A 438 -22.50 -15.37 1.73
N ILE A 439 -23.25 -16.47 1.71
CA ILE A 439 -24.42 -16.62 0.85
C ILE A 439 -25.59 -15.72 1.28
N GLY A 440 -26.47 -15.42 0.33
CA GLY A 440 -27.75 -14.78 0.54
C GLY A 440 -28.84 -15.48 -0.28
N LEU A 441 -29.89 -15.97 0.39
CA LEU A 441 -31.03 -16.62 -0.26
C LEU A 441 -32.31 -15.85 0.06
N VAL A 442 -33.07 -15.50 -0.97
CA VAL A 442 -34.47 -15.07 -0.81
C VAL A 442 -35.30 -15.82 -1.85
N TYR A 443 -36.40 -16.40 -1.43
CA TYR A 443 -37.34 -17.07 -2.33
C TYR A 443 -38.14 -16.05 -3.15
N ALA A 444 -39.21 -16.51 -3.80
CA ALA A 444 -40.16 -15.64 -4.48
C ALA A 444 -40.60 -14.44 -3.60
N PRO A 445 -40.78 -13.24 -4.20
CA PRO A 445 -40.78 -12.99 -5.64
C PRO A 445 -39.39 -12.73 -6.25
N TYR A 446 -38.34 -12.61 -5.43
CA TYR A 446 -37.01 -12.25 -5.92
C TYR A 446 -36.26 -13.42 -6.52
N ASP A 447 -36.45 -14.64 -5.99
CA ASP A 447 -35.70 -15.83 -6.40
C ASP A 447 -34.18 -15.54 -6.44
N THR A 448 -33.70 -14.93 -5.35
CA THR A 448 -32.34 -14.41 -5.18
C THR A 448 -31.41 -15.51 -4.67
N TRP A 449 -30.26 -15.64 -5.34
CA TRP A 449 -29.07 -16.23 -4.76
C TRP A 449 -27.89 -15.27 -4.93
N ASN A 450 -27.32 -14.88 -3.81
CA ASN A 450 -26.09 -14.11 -3.73
C ASN A 450 -25.01 -14.98 -3.08
N ASP A 451 -23.76 -14.78 -3.48
CA ASP A 451 -22.61 -15.27 -2.74
C ASP A 451 -21.44 -14.31 -2.93
N ALA A 452 -20.77 -13.96 -1.84
CA ALA A 452 -19.69 -12.98 -1.85
C ALA A 452 -18.62 -13.33 -0.82
N GLY A 453 -17.36 -13.22 -1.20
CA GLY A 453 -16.25 -13.68 -0.39
C GLY A 453 -14.87 -13.35 -0.93
N ILE A 454 -13.86 -13.84 -0.20
CA ILE A 454 -12.44 -13.76 -0.54
C ILE A 454 -11.93 -15.18 -0.72
N VAL A 455 -11.26 -15.42 -1.84
CA VAL A 455 -10.52 -16.65 -2.12
C VAL A 455 -9.05 -16.40 -1.86
N VAL A 456 -8.41 -17.23 -1.05
CA VAL A 456 -6.98 -17.17 -0.73
C VAL A 456 -6.31 -18.46 -1.19
N PHE A 457 -5.14 -18.34 -1.81
CA PHE A 457 -4.39 -19.46 -2.35
C PHE A 457 -2.88 -19.22 -2.29
N ASN A 458 -2.10 -20.30 -2.31
CA ASN A 458 -0.65 -20.25 -2.22
C ASN A 458 0.02 -20.77 -3.49
N ARG A 459 1.06 -20.06 -3.95
CA ARG A 459 1.90 -20.43 -5.11
C ARG A 459 3.34 -20.04 -4.83
N GLY A 460 4.27 -20.99 -5.00
CA GLY A 460 5.70 -20.73 -4.76
C GLY A 460 6.05 -20.28 -3.33
N GLY A 461 5.24 -20.60 -2.33
CA GLY A 461 5.43 -20.14 -0.94
C GLY A 461 4.94 -18.71 -0.66
N ARG A 462 4.17 -18.14 -1.60
CA ARG A 462 3.55 -16.82 -1.49
C ARG A 462 2.04 -16.93 -1.52
N GLU A 463 1.40 -16.13 -0.68
CA GLU A 463 -0.05 -16.00 -0.58
C GLU A 463 -0.59 -14.97 -1.60
N TYR A 464 -1.70 -15.31 -2.22
CA TYR A 464 -2.47 -14.49 -3.15
C TYR A 464 -3.94 -14.57 -2.78
N ALA A 465 -4.70 -13.52 -3.11
CA ALA A 465 -6.12 -13.48 -2.82
C ALA A 465 -6.91 -12.62 -3.82
N TYR A 466 -8.18 -12.94 -4.00
CA TYR A 466 -9.13 -12.08 -4.72
C TYR A 466 -10.47 -12.04 -4.00
N ALA A 467 -11.14 -10.89 -4.07
CA ALA A 467 -12.52 -10.76 -3.62
C ALA A 467 -13.46 -10.98 -4.82
N ILE A 468 -14.56 -11.68 -4.60
CA ILE A 468 -15.61 -11.93 -5.60
C ILE A 468 -16.97 -11.75 -4.97
N SER A 469 -17.85 -11.00 -5.63
CA SER A 469 -19.24 -10.81 -5.24
C SER A 469 -20.14 -11.11 -6.42
N TYR A 470 -20.94 -12.18 -6.33
CA TYR A 470 -21.97 -12.54 -7.30
C TYR A 470 -23.36 -12.30 -6.70
N LEU A 471 -24.16 -11.46 -7.35
CA LEU A 471 -25.53 -11.14 -6.93
C LEU A 471 -26.52 -11.53 -8.04
N GLY A 472 -27.28 -12.60 -7.86
CA GLY A 472 -28.29 -13.08 -8.80
C GLY A 472 -29.70 -12.91 -8.25
N SER A 473 -30.61 -12.30 -9.01
CA SER A 473 -32.00 -12.10 -8.60
C SER A 473 -32.93 -12.02 -9.81
N TRP A 474 -34.24 -12.13 -9.59
CA TRP A 474 -35.29 -12.01 -10.59
C TRP A 474 -35.18 -13.05 -11.73
N GLY A 475 -34.55 -14.18 -11.45
CA GLY A 475 -34.53 -15.35 -12.34
C GLY A 475 -35.80 -16.20 -12.19
N GLY A 476 -35.85 -17.32 -12.91
CA GLY A 476 -36.96 -18.27 -12.78
C GLY A 476 -36.93 -19.09 -11.48
N ASN A 477 -35.74 -19.27 -10.89
CA ASN A 477 -35.50 -19.99 -9.65
C ASN A 477 -34.15 -19.54 -9.05
N TRP A 478 -34.07 -19.39 -7.72
CA TRP A 478 -32.82 -19.08 -7.02
C TRP A 478 -31.73 -20.12 -7.28
N LEU A 479 -32.11 -21.38 -7.54
CA LEU A 479 -31.17 -22.47 -7.81
C LEU A 479 -30.41 -22.28 -9.14
N ASP A 480 -31.03 -21.60 -10.11
CA ASP A 480 -30.35 -21.27 -11.37
C ASP A 480 -29.20 -20.29 -11.09
N ALA A 481 -29.44 -19.28 -10.23
CA ALA A 481 -28.45 -18.30 -9.84
C ALA A 481 -27.34 -18.93 -8.96
N TYR A 482 -27.69 -19.91 -8.12
CA TYR A 482 -26.73 -20.70 -7.33
C TYR A 482 -25.68 -21.39 -8.22
N TYR A 483 -26.12 -22.08 -9.28
CA TYR A 483 -25.22 -22.78 -10.21
C TYR A 483 -24.47 -21.82 -11.14
N HIS A 484 -25.12 -20.74 -11.59
CA HIS A 484 -24.44 -19.73 -12.38
C HIS A 484 -23.33 -19.01 -11.59
N GLY A 485 -23.53 -18.78 -10.29
CA GLY A 485 -22.46 -18.31 -9.40
C GLY A 485 -21.24 -19.24 -9.37
N ALA A 486 -21.44 -20.56 -9.46
CA ALA A 486 -20.36 -21.55 -9.57
C ALA A 486 -19.63 -21.49 -10.90
N GLU A 487 -20.33 -21.25 -12.00
CA GLU A 487 -19.67 -21.03 -13.30
C GLU A 487 -18.80 -19.77 -13.27
N VAL A 488 -19.32 -18.66 -12.73
CA VAL A 488 -18.59 -17.40 -12.55
C VAL A 488 -17.36 -17.57 -11.65
N SER A 489 -17.50 -18.31 -10.55
CA SER A 489 -16.37 -18.63 -9.66
C SER A 489 -15.30 -19.47 -10.36
N ALA A 490 -15.70 -20.46 -11.17
CA ALA A 490 -14.78 -21.32 -11.89
C ALA A 490 -13.90 -20.55 -12.89
N VAL A 491 -14.51 -19.64 -13.67
CA VAL A 491 -13.79 -18.78 -14.62
C VAL A 491 -12.85 -17.82 -13.90
N THR A 492 -13.33 -17.20 -12.81
CA THR A 492 -12.51 -16.30 -11.99
C THR A 492 -11.29 -17.03 -11.42
N TRP A 493 -11.49 -18.20 -10.82
CA TRP A 493 -10.39 -19.03 -10.30
C TRP A 493 -9.37 -19.40 -11.37
N ALA A 494 -9.84 -19.82 -12.56
CA ALA A 494 -8.96 -20.21 -13.66
C ALA A 494 -8.05 -19.06 -14.11
N ALA A 495 -8.59 -17.83 -14.18
CA ALA A 495 -7.81 -16.65 -14.51
C ALA A 495 -6.74 -16.33 -13.44
N PHE A 496 -7.13 -16.23 -12.17
CA PHE A 496 -6.22 -15.91 -11.07
C PHE A 496 -5.15 -16.98 -10.86
N SER A 497 -5.53 -18.27 -10.87
CA SER A 497 -4.56 -19.36 -10.74
C SER A 497 -3.66 -19.51 -11.98
N GLY A 498 -4.08 -19.00 -13.14
CA GLY A 498 -3.27 -19.00 -14.37
C GLY A 498 -2.19 -17.93 -14.36
N GLU A 499 -2.50 -16.76 -13.79
CA GLU A 499 -1.63 -15.59 -13.70
C GLU A 499 -0.61 -15.72 -12.55
N TYR A 500 -1.09 -15.94 -11.31
CA TYR A 500 -0.22 -16.04 -10.14
C TYR A 500 0.34 -17.46 -10.03
N ARG A 501 1.63 -17.61 -10.31
CA ARG A 501 2.36 -18.90 -10.38
C ARG A 501 3.44 -19.06 -9.33
#